data_AF-A0A510XBG1-F1
#
_entry.id   AF-A0A510XBG1-F1
#
_cell.length_a   1.000
_cell.length_b   1.000
_cell.length_c   1.000
_cell.angle_alpha   90.00
_cell.angle_beta   90.00
_cell.angle_gamma   90.00
#
_symmetry.space_group_name_H-M   'P 1'
#
loop_
_entity.id
_entity.type
_entity.pdbx_description
1 polymer ?
#
loop_
_entity_poly.entity_id
_entity_poly.type
_entity_poly.pdbx_seq_one_letter_code
_entity_poly.pdbx_strand_id
1 'polypeptide(L)'
;MATDILRSIDDILLALTRERDRLQQEIDEHLDQYPGLKQDRALLHSIPGVGPAVSLRLLAMLRSRVFNSARQTEAFAGLVPISWESGSSVWDRPR
;
A
#
# COMPACT_ATOMS: atom_id res chain seq x y z
N MET A 1 -34.60 -19.42 -14.05
CA MET A 1 -34.80 -18.16 -13.28
C MET A 1 -33.73 -18.01 -12.19
N ALA A 2 -33.85 -18.63 -11.01
CA ALA A 2 -32.83 -18.49 -9.95
C ALA A 2 -31.44 -19.04 -10.35
N THR A 3 -31.41 -20.16 -11.06
CA THR A 3 -30.17 -20.83 -11.51
C THR A 3 -29.41 -20.03 -12.58
N ASP A 4 -30.12 -19.28 -13.43
CA ASP A 4 -29.50 -18.48 -14.50
C ASP A 4 -28.85 -17.22 -13.92
N ILE A 5 -29.45 -16.63 -12.87
CA ILE A 5 -28.87 -15.51 -12.13
C ILE A 5 -27.58 -15.94 -11.41
N LEU A 6 -27.61 -17.08 -10.71
CA LEU A 6 -26.42 -17.61 -10.04
C LEU A 6 -25.30 -17.91 -11.03
N ARG A 7 -25.61 -18.54 -12.17
CA ARG A 7 -24.63 -18.79 -13.23
C ARG A 7 -23.99 -17.50 -13.74
N SER A 8 -24.79 -16.46 -14.00
CA SER A 8 -24.27 -15.17 -14.45
C SER A 8 -23.33 -14.52 -13.42
N ILE A 9 -23.60 -14.67 -12.12
CA ILE A 9 -22.72 -14.16 -11.06
C ILE A 9 -21.41 -14.94 -11.03
N ASP A 10 -21.48 -16.27 -11.11
CA ASP A 10 -20.31 -17.14 -11.11
C ASP A 10 -19.39 -16.86 -12.32
N ASP A 11 -19.97 -16.63 -13.50
CA ASP A 11 -19.22 -16.28 -14.72
C ASP A 11 -18.45 -14.97 -14.54
N ILE A 12 -19.07 -13.96 -13.92
CA ILE A 12 -18.42 -12.66 -13.64
C ILE A 12 -17.32 -12.82 -12.58
N LEU A 13 -17.58 -13.56 -11.51
CA LEU A 13 -16.58 -13.84 -10.47
C LEU A 13 -15.35 -14.55 -11.06
N LEU A 14 -15.58 -15.52 -11.95
CA LEU A 14 -14.52 -16.22 -12.65
C LEU A 14 -13.70 -15.27 -13.53
N ALA A 15 -14.36 -14.40 -14.29
CA ALA A 15 -13.70 -13.41 -15.14
C ALA A 15 -12.83 -12.44 -14.32
N LEU A 16 -13.36 -11.89 -13.22
CA LEU A 16 -12.64 -10.99 -12.33
C LEU A 16 -11.46 -11.68 -11.63
N THR A 17 -11.62 -12.95 -11.24
CA THR A 17 -10.55 -13.76 -10.63
C THR A 17 -9.39 -13.96 -11.60
N ARG A 18 -9.69 -14.30 -12.86
CA ARG A 18 -8.68 -14.47 -13.90
C ARG A 18 -7.92 -13.17 -14.18
N GLU A 19 -8.64 -12.06 -14.25
CA GLU A 19 -8.02 -10.76 -14.51
C GLU A 19 -7.15 -10.30 -13.35
N ARG A 20 -7.58 -10.52 -12.10
CA ARG A 20 -6.74 -10.31 -10.91
C ARG A 20 -5.43 -11.09 -11.01
N ASP A 21 -5.50 -12.37 -11.36
CA ASP A 21 -4.31 -13.24 -11.40
C ASP A 21 -3.37 -12.83 -12.54
N ARG A 22 -3.91 -12.46 -13.71
CA ARG A 22 -3.14 -11.89 -14.82
C ARG A 22 -2.38 -10.63 -14.39
N LEU A 23 -3.08 -9.67 -13.79
CA LEU A 23 -2.46 -8.41 -13.34
C LEU A 23 -1.43 -8.65 -12.23
N GLN A 24 -1.68 -9.58 -11.31
CA GLN A 24 -0.71 -9.94 -10.29
C GLN A 24 0.58 -10.48 -10.91
N GLN A 25 0.46 -11.34 -11.91
CA GLN A 25 1.61 -11.87 -12.64
C GLN A 25 2.37 -10.78 -13.40
N GLU A 26 1.68 -9.86 -14.10
CA GLU A 26 2.33 -8.73 -14.78
C GLU A 26 3.09 -7.81 -13.82
N ILE A 27 2.55 -7.59 -12.61
CA ILE A 27 3.23 -6.84 -11.56
C ILE A 27 4.49 -7.58 -11.09
N ASP A 28 4.40 -8.89 -10.86
CA ASP A 28 5.54 -9.69 -10.39
C ASP A 28 6.65 -9.73 -11.45
N GLU A 29 6.29 -9.92 -12.73
CA GLU A 29 7.22 -9.88 -13.87
C GLU A 29 7.88 -8.51 -14.01
N HIS A 30 7.12 -7.42 -13.87
CA HIS A 30 7.68 -6.07 -13.87
C HIS A 30 8.71 -5.93 -12.76
N LEU A 31 8.38 -6.28 -11.51
CA LEU A 31 9.30 -6.16 -10.38
C LEU A 31 10.58 -6.98 -10.58
N ASP A 32 10.48 -8.17 -11.17
CA ASP A 32 11.62 -9.03 -11.46
C ASP A 32 12.55 -8.47 -12.54
N GLN A 33 12.02 -7.71 -13.50
CA GLN A 33 12.80 -7.06 -14.56
C GLN A 33 13.62 -5.85 -14.05
N TYR A 34 13.28 -5.28 -12.89
CA TYR A 34 14.00 -4.14 -12.30
C TYR A 34 14.71 -4.56 -10.99
N PRO A 35 16.03 -4.85 -11.02
CA PRO A 35 16.77 -5.40 -9.88
C PRO A 35 16.63 -4.60 -8.57
N GLY A 36 16.58 -3.26 -8.67
CA GLY A 36 16.38 -2.40 -7.50
C GLY A 36 15.00 -2.58 -6.84
N LEU A 37 13.94 -2.69 -7.64
CA LEU A 37 12.58 -2.92 -7.12
C LEU A 37 12.45 -4.32 -6.51
N LYS A 38 13.06 -5.32 -7.16
CA LYS A 38 13.15 -6.68 -6.63
C LYS A 38 13.83 -6.73 -5.27
N GLN A 39 14.97 -6.05 -5.13
CA GLN A 39 15.71 -6.00 -3.89
C GLN A 39 14.93 -5.29 -2.78
N ASP A 40 14.33 -4.13 -3.07
CA ASP A 40 13.50 -3.42 -2.10
C ASP A 40 12.31 -4.25 -1.62
N ARG A 41 11.62 -4.95 -2.53
CA ARG A 41 10.50 -5.82 -2.18
C ARG A 41 10.96 -6.93 -1.24
N ALA A 42 12.12 -7.53 -1.50
CA ALA A 42 12.70 -8.56 -0.63
C ALA A 42 13.03 -8.02 0.77
N LEU A 43 13.59 -6.80 0.86
CA LEU A 43 13.86 -6.14 2.13
C LEU A 43 12.56 -5.88 2.91
N LEU A 44 11.54 -5.33 2.26
CA LEU A 44 10.23 -5.10 2.88
C LEU A 44 9.62 -6.41 3.38
N HIS A 45 9.70 -7.48 2.59
CA HIS A 45 9.16 -8.80 2.95
C HIS A 45 9.93 -9.49 4.09
N SER A 46 11.16 -9.07 4.39
CA SER A 46 11.92 -9.59 5.54
C SER A 46 11.40 -9.07 6.88
N ILE A 47 10.56 -8.02 6.89
CA ILE A 47 9.96 -7.48 8.11
C ILE A 47 8.84 -8.44 8.58
N PRO A 48 8.89 -8.94 9.82
CA PRO A 48 7.82 -9.80 10.34
C PRO A 48 6.44 -9.13 10.24
N GLY A 49 5.48 -9.84 9.64
CA GLY A 49 4.12 -9.33 9.42
C GLY A 49 3.92 -8.57 8.09
N VAL A 50 4.98 -8.30 7.33
CA VAL A 50 4.89 -7.68 6.00
C VAL A 50 4.87 -8.75 4.90
N GLY A 51 3.67 -9.17 4.52
CA GLY A 51 3.47 -10.12 3.42
C GLY A 51 3.52 -9.49 2.02
N PRO A 52 3.34 -10.29 0.95
CA PRO A 52 3.50 -9.83 -0.45
C PRO A 52 2.61 -8.63 -0.84
N ALA A 53 1.37 -8.61 -0.36
CA ALA A 53 0.42 -7.54 -0.65
C ALA A 53 0.78 -6.22 0.06
N VAL A 54 1.38 -6.30 1.25
CA VAL A 54 1.78 -5.13 2.03
C VAL A 54 3.11 -4.60 1.51
N SER A 55 4.07 -5.47 1.23
CA SER A 55 5.37 -5.07 0.66
C SER A 55 5.20 -4.37 -0.68
N LEU A 56 4.28 -4.84 -1.54
CA LEU A 56 3.97 -4.17 -2.81
C LEU A 56 3.43 -2.75 -2.61
N ARG A 57 2.49 -2.56 -1.67
CA ARG A 57 1.91 -1.24 -1.37
C ARG A 57 2.95 -0.28 -0.79
N LEU A 58 3.77 -0.76 0.14
CA LEU A 58 4.87 0.02 0.71
C LEU A 58 5.89 0.37 -0.35
N LEU A 59 6.25 -0.56 -1.23
CA LEU A 59 7.16 -0.30 -2.35
C LEU A 59 6.62 0.79 -3.27
N ALA A 60 5.36 0.68 -3.67
CA ALA A 60 4.71 1.70 -4.51
C ALA A 60 4.70 3.07 -3.83
N MET A 61 4.42 3.13 -2.53
CA MET A 61 4.46 4.36 -1.74
C MET A 61 5.88 4.96 -1.69
N LEU A 62 6.87 4.15 -1.33
CA LEU A 62 8.27 4.55 -1.18
C LEU A 62 8.91 4.98 -2.51
N ARG A 63 8.49 4.37 -3.63
CA ARG A 63 8.98 4.68 -4.98
C ARG A 63 8.15 5.73 -5.72
N SER A 64 7.07 6.23 -5.12
CA SER A 64 6.21 7.27 -5.73
C SER A 64 6.91 8.63 -5.89
N ARG A 65 7.96 8.88 -5.10
CA ARG A 65 8.76 10.12 -5.11
C ARG A 65 10.08 9.90 -4.38
N VAL A 66 10.99 10.87 -4.47
CA VAL A 66 12.23 10.86 -3.69
C VAL A 66 11.96 11.35 -2.27
N PHE A 67 12.40 10.58 -1.28
CA PHE A 67 12.43 10.99 0.13
C PHE A 67 13.90 11.17 0.56
N ASN A 68 14.22 12.32 1.15
CA ASN A 68 15.58 12.62 1.60
C ASN A 68 15.87 12.08 3.01
N SER A 69 14.84 11.66 3.75
CA SER A 69 14.99 11.06 5.08
C SER A 69 13.78 10.19 5.44
N ALA A 70 13.99 9.26 6.37
CA ALA A 70 12.91 8.41 6.90
C ALA A 70 11.76 9.22 7.49
N ARG A 71 12.05 10.36 8.14
CA ARG A 71 11.02 11.25 8.70
C ARG A 71 10.06 11.79 7.64
N GLN A 72 10.56 12.08 6.43
CA GLN A 72 9.69 12.51 5.34
C GLN A 72 8.73 11.40 4.90
N THR A 73 9.23 10.17 4.83
CA THR A 73 8.42 8.99 4.53
C THR A 73 7.37 8.74 5.62
N GLU A 74 7.76 8.81 6.90
CA GLU A 74 6.86 8.65 8.04
C GLU A 74 5.74 9.69 8.05
N ALA A 75 6.09 10.96 7.80
CA ALA A 75 5.12 12.04 7.68
C ALA A 75 4.18 11.83 6.49
N PHE A 76 4.70 11.38 5.34
CA PHE A 76 3.89 11.07 4.16
C PHE A 76 2.94 9.89 4.39
N ALA A 77 3.40 8.87 5.12
CA ALA A 77 2.61 7.72 5.52
C ALA A 77 1.62 8.03 6.65
N GLY A 78 1.67 9.22 7.27
CA GLY A 78 0.83 9.61 8.39
C GLY A 78 1.19 8.91 9.71
N LEU A 79 2.40 8.35 9.84
CA LEU A 79 2.83 7.55 10.99
C LEU A 79 3.34 8.40 12.15
N VAL A 80 3.80 9.62 11.89
CA VAL A 80 4.32 10.55 12.90
C VAL A 80 3.49 11.82 12.88
N PRO A 81 2.34 11.85 13.58
CA PRO A 81 1.60 13.08 13.76
C PRO A 81 2.41 14.06 14.61
N ILE A 82 2.52 15.30 14.16
CA ILE A 82 3.09 16.39 14.96
C ILE A 82 1.94 17.05 15.69
N SER A 83 2.01 17.09 17.02
CA SER A 83 1.06 17.87 17.83
C SER A 83 1.20 19.35 17.48
N TRP A 84 0.14 19.95 16.98
CA TRP A 84 0.06 21.38 16.70
C TRP A 84 -1.13 21.96 17.46
N GLU A 85 -0.85 22.79 18.46
CA GLU A 85 -1.87 23.51 19.22
C GLU A 85 -1.92 24.97 18.75
N SER A 86 -3.07 25.38 18.21
CA SER A 86 -3.27 26.72 17.64
C SER A 86 -3.73 27.78 18.64
N GLY A 87 -4.00 27.39 19.89
CA GLY A 87 -4.62 28.23 20.89
C GLY A 87 -3.61 28.93 21.78
N SER A 88 -3.53 30.27 21.69
CA SER A 88 -2.81 31.07 22.70
C SER A 88 -3.50 31.07 24.07
N SER A 89 -4.82 30.84 24.11
CA SER A 89 -5.63 30.78 25.34
C SER A 89 -5.35 29.56 26.22
N VAL A 90 -4.76 28.50 25.65
CA VAL A 90 -4.39 27.28 26.39
C VAL A 90 -3.16 27.53 27.28
N TRP A 91 -2.37 28.55 26.95
CA TRP A 91 -1.18 28.98 27.70
C TRP A 91 -1.47 30.09 28.71
N ASP A 92 -2.69 30.63 28.74
CA ASP A 92 -3.05 31.75 29.61
C ASP A 92 -3.56 31.25 30.98
N ARG A 93 -3.48 32.08 32.02
CA ARG A 93 -3.90 31.68 33.37
C ARG A 93 -5.42 31.48 33.45
N PRO A 94 -5.90 30.40 34.11
CA PRO A 94 -7.33 30.26 34.38
C PRO A 94 -7.83 31.43 35.23
N ARG A 95 -9.00 31.98 34.87
CA ARG A 95 -9.70 33.00 35.67
C ARG A 95 -10.50 32.37 36.80
#